data_AF-A0A9D1GKH4-F1
#
_entry.id   AF-A0A9D1GKH4-F1
#
_cell.length_a   1.000
_cell.length_b   1.000
_cell.length_c   1.000
_cell.angle_alpha   90.00
_cell.angle_beta   90.00
_cell.angle_gamma   90.00
#
_symmetry.space_group_name_H-M   'P 1'
#
loop_
_entity.id
_entity.type
_entity.pdbx_description
1 polymer ?
#
loop_
_entity_poly.entity_id
_entity_poly.type
_entity_poly.pdbx_seq_one_letter_code
_entity_poly.pdbx_strand_id
1 'polypeptide(L)'
;MSANQKTIYVYDDFSQKEPILLGMLYVNVIKGGETYSFEYSNKWLKQMKLSVSLDPELMPYGGRQFPNGKRMDFFSSCKVWSDPKSDGRNAPCIQCVL
;
A
#
# COMPACT_ATOMS: atom_id res chain seq x y z
N MET A 1 14.22 -17.42 -8.50
CA MET A 1 13.30 -16.26 -8.41
C MET A 1 12.22 -16.64 -7.41
N SER A 2 12.14 -15.98 -6.25
CA SER A 2 11.26 -16.42 -5.16
C SER A 2 9.80 -16.26 -5.58
N ALA A 3 9.11 -17.37 -5.83
CA ALA A 3 7.82 -17.42 -6.52
C ALA A 3 6.60 -16.98 -5.68
N ASN A 4 6.82 -16.27 -4.56
CA ASN A 4 5.80 -16.04 -3.54
C ASN A 4 5.72 -14.58 -3.04
N GLN A 5 6.20 -13.63 -3.84
CA GLN A 5 5.98 -12.21 -3.59
C GLN A 5 4.70 -11.73 -4.31
N LYS A 6 3.73 -11.24 -3.55
CA LYS A 6 2.54 -10.57 -4.07
C LYS A 6 2.75 -9.06 -4.00
N THR A 7 2.39 -8.36 -5.06
CA THR A 7 2.37 -6.90 -5.09
C THR A 7 0.91 -6.47 -5.06
N ILE A 8 0.59 -5.57 -4.14
CA ILE A 8 -0.73 -5.03 -3.91
C ILE A 8 -0.65 -3.52 -4.11
N TYR A 9 -1.55 -2.98 -4.94
CA TYR A 9 -1.60 -1.54 -5.18
C TYR A 9 -2.49 -0.88 -4.15
N VAL A 10 -1.98 0.15 -3.49
CA VAL A 10 -2.71 0.90 -2.47
C VAL A 10 -3.17 2.21 -3.06
N TYR A 11 -4.46 2.47 -2.95
CA TYR A 11 -5.12 3.68 -3.41
C TYR A 11 -5.70 4.46 -2.23
N ASP A 12 -5.63 5.77 -2.35
CA ASP A 12 -6.20 6.75 -1.43
C ASP A 12 -7.50 7.28 -2.04
N ASP A 13 -8.59 7.23 -1.26
CA ASP A 13 -9.93 7.69 -1.63
C ASP A 13 -10.42 8.92 -0.84
N PHE A 14 -9.59 9.47 0.05
CA PHE A 14 -9.97 10.61 0.90
C PHE A 14 -9.37 11.93 0.42
N SER A 15 -8.25 11.89 -0.31
CA SER A 15 -7.59 13.09 -0.82
C SER A 15 -8.30 13.74 -2.01
N GLN A 16 -8.95 12.93 -2.85
CA GLN A 16 -9.50 13.33 -4.13
C GLN A 16 -10.82 12.60 -4.38
N LYS A 17 -11.59 13.10 -5.34
CA LYS A 17 -12.83 12.47 -5.80
C LYS A 17 -12.60 11.18 -6.59
N GLU A 18 -11.37 10.97 -7.05
CA GLU A 18 -10.92 9.78 -7.76
C GLU A 18 -9.78 9.11 -6.98
N PRO A 19 -9.76 7.77 -6.91
CA PRO A 19 -8.74 7.04 -6.16
C PRO A 19 -7.36 7.25 -6.78
N ILE A 20 -6.43 7.80 -6.00
CA ILE A 20 -5.05 7.99 -6.44
C ILE A 20 -4.14 6.89 -5.89
N LEU A 21 -3.17 6.44 -6.71
CA LEU A 21 -2.15 5.49 -6.28
C LEU A 21 -1.28 6.08 -5.15
N LEU A 22 -1.59 5.67 -3.92
CA LEU A 22 -0.88 5.99 -2.68
C LEU A 22 0.50 5.34 -2.67
N GLY A 23 0.55 4.06 -3.04
CA GLY A 23 1.80 3.30 -3.06
C GLY A 23 1.62 1.83 -3.42
N MET A 24 2.67 1.05 -3.18
CA MET A 24 2.71 -0.39 -3.44
C MET A 24 3.08 -1.13 -2.16
N LEU A 25 2.24 -2.08 -1.79
CA LEU A 25 2.47 -3.02 -0.70
C LEU A 25 2.98 -4.33 -1.28
N TYR A 26 4.16 -4.73 -0.86
CA TYR A 26 4.80 -5.99 -1.21
C TYR A 26 4.61 -6.96 -0.05
N VAL A 27 4.02 -8.12 -0.35
CA VAL A 27 3.83 -9.20 0.59
C VAL A 27 4.71 -10.36 0.15
N ASN A 28 5.73 -10.67 0.92
CA ASN A 28 6.63 -11.78 0.63
C ASN A 28 6.32 -12.94 1.58
N VAL A 29 5.84 -14.06 1.04
CA VAL A 29 5.54 -15.25 1.84
C VAL A 29 6.82 -16.06 2.00
N ILE A 30 7.34 -16.10 3.22
CA ILE A 30 8.54 -16.88 3.59
C ILE A 30 8.13 -18.12 4.38
N LYS A 31 8.93 -19.19 4.35
CA LYS A 31 8.66 -20.39 5.17
C LYS A 31 8.80 -20.03 6.65
N GLY A 32 7.68 -19.73 7.32
CA GLY A 32 7.63 -19.32 8.73
C GLY A 32 6.93 -17.99 9.00
N GLY A 33 6.45 -17.28 7.96
CA GLY A 33 5.70 -16.04 8.14
C GLY A 33 5.47 -15.28 6.83
N GLU A 34 4.86 -14.11 6.95
CA GLU A 34 4.67 -13.19 5.82
C GLU A 34 5.38 -11.88 6.16
N THR A 35 6.22 -11.40 5.25
CA THR A 35 6.88 -10.11 5.38
C THR A 35 6.13 -9.08 4.57
N TYR A 36 5.81 -7.96 5.19
CA TYR A 36 5.13 -6.83 4.56
C TYR A 36 6.13 -5.71 4.33
N SER A 37 6.08 -5.08 3.16
CA SER A 37 6.93 -3.94 2.83
C SER A 37 6.12 -2.95 2.04
N PHE A 38 6.12 -1.69 2.44
CA PHE A 38 5.31 -0.67 1.81
C PHE A 38 6.19 0.40 1.17
N GLU A 39 5.80 0.88 -0.01
CA GLU A 39 6.55 1.88 -0.75
C GLU A 39 5.60 2.97 -1.26
N TYR A 40 5.82 4.19 -0.78
CA TYR A 40 5.05 5.35 -1.21
C TYR A 40 5.30 5.72 -2.67
N SER A 41 4.24 6.06 -3.38
CA SER A 41 4.35 6.61 -4.72
C SER A 41 4.88 8.04 -4.66
N ASN A 42 5.93 8.34 -5.43
CA ASN A 42 6.46 9.69 -5.57
C ASN A 42 5.39 10.69 -6.05
N LYS A 43 4.38 10.25 -6.83
CA LYS A 43 3.27 11.10 -7.26
C LYS A 43 2.41 11.51 -6.07
N TRP A 44 2.10 10.56 -5.20
CA TRP A 44 1.29 10.79 -4.01
C TRP A 44 2.02 11.68 -3.00
N LEU A 45 3.30 11.38 -2.71
CA LEU A 45 4.13 12.21 -1.83
C LEU A 45 4.18 13.68 -2.28
N LYS A 46 4.32 13.91 -3.60
CA LYS A 46 4.31 15.25 -4.19
C LYS A 46 2.94 15.93 -4.06
N GLN A 47 1.85 15.20 -4.24
CA GLN A 47 0.51 15.77 -4.12
C GLN A 47 0.15 16.11 -2.68
N MET A 48 0.46 15.23 -1.73
CA MET A 48 0.07 15.38 -0.34
C MET A 48 1.00 16.24 0.51
N LYS A 49 2.19 16.58 -0.01
CA LYS A 49 3.16 17.49 0.64
C LYS A 49 3.34 17.25 2.14
N LEU A 50 3.47 15.98 2.56
CA LEU A 50 3.70 15.58 3.97
C LEU A 50 2.58 15.97 4.95
N SER A 51 1.42 16.44 4.49
CA SER A 51 0.37 16.96 5.37
C SER A 51 -0.54 15.87 5.96
N VAL A 52 -0.49 14.65 5.43
CA VAL A 52 -1.27 13.53 5.96
C VAL A 52 -0.32 12.45 6.48
N SER A 53 -0.45 12.17 7.76
CA SER A 53 0.16 11.02 8.41
C SER A 53 -0.85 9.88 8.33
N LEU A 54 -0.56 8.85 7.52
CA LEU A 54 -1.42 7.66 7.44
C LEU A 54 -1.35 6.85 8.72
N ASP A 55 -0.12 6.64 9.20
CA ASP A 55 0.17 5.89 10.41
C ASP A 55 1.37 6.55 11.08
N PRO A 56 1.39 6.68 12.41
CA PRO A 56 2.57 7.17 13.13
C PRO A 56 3.82 6.30 12.91
N GLU A 57 3.68 5.02 12.56
CA GLU A 57 4.82 4.14 12.19
C GLU A 57 5.20 4.23 10.70
N LEU A 58 4.40 4.91 9.86
CA LEU A 58 4.70 5.17 8.45
C LEU A 58 5.11 6.62 8.25
N MET A 59 6.41 6.82 8.07
CA MET A 59 6.91 8.16 7.77
C MET A 59 6.61 8.50 6.29
N PRO A 60 6.19 9.73 5.96
CA PRO A 60 5.83 10.11 4.60
C PRO A 60 7.05 10.43 3.73
N TYR A 61 8.03 9.52 3.65
CA TYR A 61 9.18 9.63 2.76
C TYR A 61 9.18 8.53 1.69
N GLY A 62 9.82 8.84 0.56
CA GLY A 62 9.97 7.91 -0.55
C GLY A 62 10.97 6.80 -0.24
N GLY A 63 10.62 5.57 -0.58
CA GLY A 63 11.45 4.39 -0.33
C GLY A 63 10.65 3.26 0.29
N ARG A 64 11.23 2.07 0.24
CA ARG A 64 10.61 0.88 0.80
C ARG A 64 10.76 0.88 2.32
N GLN A 65 9.63 0.95 3.00
CA GLN A 65 9.52 0.89 4.44
C GLN A 65 9.11 -0.52 4.86
N PHE A 66 9.72 -0.99 5.94
CA PHE A 66 9.50 -2.31 6.50
C PHE A 66 8.90 -2.10 7.89
N PRO A 67 7.56 -2.08 8.02
CA PRO A 67 6.93 -2.09 9.35
C PRO A 67 7.47 -3.30 10.13
N ASN A 68 7.93 -3.09 11.36
CA ASN A 68 8.55 -4.12 12.18
C ASN A 68 7.53 -5.11 12.76
N GLY A 69 6.89 -5.90 11.89
CA GLY A 69 6.05 -7.04 12.26
C GLY A 69 4.74 -6.73 12.97
N LYS A 70 4.48 -5.46 13.32
CA LYS A 70 3.14 -5.03 13.72
C LYS A 70 2.28 -4.89 12.47
N ARG A 71 1.08 -5.44 12.53
CA ARG A 71 0.02 -5.12 11.57
C ARG A 71 -0.08 -3.60 11.56
N MET A 72 0.13 -2.98 10.39
CA MET A 72 -0.15 -1.58 10.23
C MET A 72 -1.66 -1.39 10.43
N ASP A 73 -2.04 -0.76 11.53
CA ASP A 73 -3.44 -0.56 11.87
C ASP A 73 -4.15 0.24 10.77
N PHE A 74 -3.43 1.16 10.12
CA PHE A 74 -3.90 1.89 8.95
C PHE A 74 -4.46 0.98 7.84
N PHE A 75 -3.78 -0.13 7.51
CA PHE A 75 -4.25 -1.03 6.44
C PHE A 75 -5.46 -1.87 6.85
N SER A 76 -5.75 -1.93 8.15
CA SER A 76 -6.90 -2.69 8.68
C SER A 76 -8.23 -2.00 8.38
N SER A 77 -8.25 -0.65 8.25
CA SER A 77 -9.43 0.10 7.83
C SER A 77 -9.62 0.12 6.31
N CYS A 78 -8.60 -0.28 5.54
CA CYS A 78 -8.65 -0.26 4.09
C CYS A 78 -9.46 -1.43 3.52
N LYS A 79 -10.26 -1.16 2.48
CA LYS A 79 -11.05 -2.17 1.79
C LYS A 79 -10.21 -2.81 0.68
N VAL A 80 -10.07 -4.13 0.72
CA VAL A 80 -9.48 -4.90 -0.38
C VAL A 80 -10.49 -4.98 -1.52
N TRP A 81 -10.07 -4.70 -2.74
CA TRP A 81 -10.88 -4.83 -3.93
C TRP A 81 -10.02 -5.34 -5.11
N SER A 82 -10.65 -5.98 -6.08
CA SER A 82 -9.95 -6.45 -7.28
C SER A 82 -10.21 -5.47 -8.42
N ASP A 83 -9.17 -4.80 -8.92
CA ASP A 83 -9.33 -3.85 -10.01
C ASP A 83 -9.47 -4.57 -11.35
N PRO A 84 -10.65 -4.50 -12.03
CA PRO A 84 -10.88 -5.19 -13.28
C PRO A 84 -10.10 -4.57 -14.47
N LYS A 85 -9.53 -3.38 -14.31
CA LYS A 85 -8.74 -2.67 -15.34
C LYS A 85 -7.24 -2.97 -15.27
N SER A 86 -6.77 -3.68 -14.24
CA SER A 86 -5.35 -4.03 -14.10
C SER A 86 -4.99 -5.32 -14.87
N ASP A 87 -4.63 -5.17 -16.15
CA ASP A 87 -3.86 -6.14 -16.95
C ASP A 87 -4.30 -7.62 -16.82
N GLY A 88 -5.58 -7.95 -17.00
CA GLY A 88 -6.07 -9.35 -17.15
C GLY A 88 -5.75 -10.35 -16.02
N ARG A 89 -5.09 -9.90 -14.96
CA ARG A 89 -4.55 -10.70 -13.86
C ARG A 89 -5.08 -10.21 -12.52
N ASN A 90 -6.37 -9.85 -12.48
CA ASN A 90 -7.18 -9.61 -11.27
C ASN A 90 -6.34 -9.19 -10.04
N ALA A 91 -5.55 -8.12 -10.18
CA ALA A 91 -4.52 -7.83 -9.20
C ALA A 91 -5.20 -7.33 -7.93
N PRO A 92 -4.79 -7.81 -6.75
CA PRO A 92 -5.33 -7.31 -5.50
C PRO A 92 -4.94 -5.83 -5.32
N CYS A 93 -5.95 -4.98 -5.19
CA CYS A 93 -5.81 -3.58 -4.87
C CYS A 93 -6.44 -3.32 -3.50
N ILE A 94 -5.97 -2.29 -2.80
CA ILE A 94 -6.51 -1.88 -1.52
C ILE A 94 -6.85 -0.40 -1.62
N GLN A 95 -8.09 -0.05 -1.28
CA GLN A 95 -8.54 1.33 -1.20
C GLN A 95 -8.67 1.69 0.28
N CYS A 96 -7.82 2.62 0.72
CA CYS A 96 -7.84 3.11 2.08
C CYS A 96 -8.84 4.26 2.20
N VAL A 97 -9.80 4.09 3.10
CA VAL A 97 -10.77 5.12 3.48
C VAL A 97 -10.36 5.56 4.88
N LEU A 98 -9.94 6.82 5.00
CA LEU A 98 -9.56 7.43 6.28
C LEU A 98 -10.80 7.88 7.06
#